data_AF-A0A2V9PDV9-F1
#
_entry.id   AF-A0A2V9PDV9-F1
#
_cell.length_a   1.000
_cell.length_b   1.000
_cell.length_c   1.000
_cell.angle_alpha   90.00
_cell.angle_beta   90.00
_cell.angle_gamma   90.00
#
_symmetry.space_group_name_H-M   'P 1'
#
loop_
_entity.id
_entity.type
_entity.pdbx_description
1 polymer ?
#
loop_
_entity_poly.entity_id
_entity_poly.type
_entity_poly.pdbx_seq_one_letter_code
_entity_poly.pdbx_strand_id
1 'polypeptide(L)'
;LDPLSTASAVYKRGDWKAVAGDLREESIWLLGADRIRTFDGLKIQRRQNNSSAFRESGYYVMHSGSGVAIIDAGPHGWKNGGHGHADALSMQLIANGRAWLTDPGTYSYVYEGGVRDHFRGTRAHNTLEVDKKSQAEPVHSFAWGPAPRASVALWHVSSDIAILHASHDGYRRLREPVTHERWVIALKDGGWMVRDVATGKGSHQLDVRWHLAPGYTPSQENRGYAFATDAGAMRLAYPDDLSWSISLETGQWSPTYGIQVPCPVLRFSYQGSLPAESSIVIALDHAESALRRVPPAHTEAAAVYVWRERLTERVIAFGTPNRMWSAGPLKSNAELLILECESERLTTMLCYGGSEVEIDAVHLKPSAKEGAVFEWRAPDETTSLIPPASVKVLLQALRCLGDPDLDEAASAPACRQNNL
;
A
#
# COMPACT_ATOMS: atom_id res chain seq x y z
N LEU A 1 -15.22 -14.64 -22.94
CA LEU A 1 -14.32 -13.82 -23.79
C LEU A 1 -13.08 -13.46 -23.00
N ASP A 2 -11.92 -13.99 -23.40
CA ASP A 2 -10.62 -13.49 -22.90
C ASP A 2 -10.16 -12.33 -23.79
N PRO A 3 -10.12 -11.09 -23.26
CA PRO A 3 -9.74 -9.93 -24.04
C PRO A 3 -8.27 -9.96 -24.44
N LEU A 4 -7.37 -10.56 -23.65
CA LEU A 4 -5.94 -10.63 -23.96
C LEU A 4 -5.68 -11.62 -25.09
N SER A 5 -6.35 -12.78 -25.09
CA SER A 5 -6.33 -13.74 -26.20
C SER A 5 -6.74 -13.05 -27.51
N THR A 6 -7.92 -12.42 -27.51
CA THR A 6 -8.48 -11.76 -28.69
C THR A 6 -7.59 -10.60 -29.16
N ALA A 7 -7.14 -9.75 -28.23
CA ALA A 7 -6.30 -8.60 -28.54
C ALA A 7 -4.92 -9.03 -29.06
N SER A 8 -4.33 -10.12 -28.54
CA SER A 8 -3.04 -10.60 -29.02
C SER A 8 -3.09 -10.94 -30.52
N ALA A 9 -4.18 -11.57 -30.99
CA ALA A 9 -4.40 -11.90 -32.39
C ALA A 9 -4.65 -10.65 -33.25
N VAL A 10 -5.44 -9.70 -32.76
CA VAL A 10 -5.78 -8.44 -33.48
C VAL A 10 -4.56 -7.55 -33.63
N TYR A 11 -3.82 -7.31 -32.53
CA TYR A 11 -2.70 -6.38 -32.48
C TYR A 11 -1.34 -7.03 -32.71
N LYS A 12 -1.31 -8.35 -32.95
CA LYS A 12 -0.09 -9.14 -33.18
C LYS A 12 0.92 -9.02 -32.02
N ARG A 13 0.42 -9.07 -30.78
CA ARG A 13 1.19 -8.87 -29.54
C ARG A 13 1.54 -10.21 -28.91
N GLY A 14 2.78 -10.67 -29.16
CA GLY A 14 3.30 -11.94 -28.63
C GLY A 14 3.44 -11.98 -27.10
N ASP A 15 3.48 -10.81 -26.47
CA ASP A 15 3.48 -10.64 -25.02
C ASP A 15 2.10 -10.79 -24.39
N TRP A 16 1.04 -10.37 -25.07
CA TRP A 16 -0.32 -10.69 -24.64
C TRP A 16 -0.66 -12.16 -24.85
N LYS A 17 -0.15 -12.77 -25.93
CA LYS A 17 -0.22 -14.22 -26.12
C LYS A 17 0.47 -14.97 -24.97
N ALA A 18 1.62 -14.47 -24.50
CA ALA A 18 2.35 -15.07 -23.39
C ALA A 18 1.51 -15.16 -22.10
N VAL A 19 0.64 -14.17 -21.87
CA VAL A 19 -0.24 -14.10 -20.69
C VAL A 19 -1.55 -14.87 -20.91
N ALA A 20 -2.16 -14.74 -22.09
CA ALA A 20 -3.42 -15.41 -22.42
C ALA A 20 -3.29 -16.94 -22.53
N GLY A 21 -2.11 -17.42 -22.93
CA GLY A 21 -1.85 -18.83 -23.21
C GLY A 21 -2.42 -19.21 -24.58
N ASP A 22 -3.59 -19.87 -24.57
CA ASP A 22 -4.26 -20.37 -25.76
C ASP A 22 -5.33 -19.41 -26.27
N LEU A 23 -5.66 -19.54 -27.57
CA LEU A 23 -6.77 -18.81 -28.16
C LEU A 23 -8.09 -19.34 -27.59
N ARG A 24 -8.99 -18.43 -27.18
CA ARG A 24 -10.33 -18.81 -26.71
C ARG A 24 -11.32 -18.96 -27.86
N GLU A 25 -12.33 -19.80 -27.66
CA GLU A 25 -13.37 -20.09 -28.66
C GLU A 25 -14.05 -18.81 -29.15
N GLU A 26 -14.35 -17.85 -28.26
CA GLU A 26 -15.01 -16.60 -28.63
C GLU A 26 -14.13 -15.73 -29.56
N SER A 27 -12.80 -15.84 -29.45
CA SER A 27 -11.89 -15.18 -30.38
C SER A 27 -12.01 -15.76 -31.80
N ILE A 28 -12.34 -17.05 -31.94
CA ILE A 28 -12.58 -17.68 -33.25
C ILE A 28 -13.87 -17.16 -33.86
N TRP A 29 -14.95 -17.09 -33.08
CA TRP A 29 -16.24 -16.56 -33.53
C TRP A 29 -16.15 -15.09 -33.96
N LEU A 30 -15.38 -14.26 -33.25
CA LEU A 30 -15.24 -12.83 -33.53
C LEU A 30 -14.30 -12.53 -34.70
N LEU A 31 -13.21 -13.30 -34.84
CA LEU A 31 -12.11 -12.96 -35.73
C LEU A 31 -12.02 -13.86 -36.97
N GLY A 32 -12.74 -14.99 -36.98
CA GLY A 32 -12.72 -16.00 -38.02
C GLY A 32 -11.48 -16.89 -37.99
N ALA A 33 -11.54 -18.00 -38.74
CA ALA A 33 -10.49 -19.03 -38.77
C ALA A 33 -9.11 -18.50 -39.22
N ASP A 34 -9.07 -17.48 -40.07
CA ASP A 34 -7.80 -16.89 -40.54
C ASP A 34 -7.00 -16.20 -39.43
N ARG A 35 -7.66 -15.73 -38.37
CA ARG A 35 -7.00 -15.08 -37.24
C ARG A 35 -6.46 -16.08 -36.22
N ILE A 36 -6.90 -17.34 -36.27
CA ILE A 36 -6.27 -18.46 -35.55
C ILE A 36 -4.83 -18.62 -36.01
N ARG A 37 -4.61 -18.67 -37.34
CA ARG A 37 -3.25 -18.79 -37.91
C ARG A 37 -2.34 -17.63 -37.51
N THR A 38 -2.90 -16.42 -37.42
CA THR A 38 -2.18 -15.25 -36.93
C THR A 38 -1.74 -15.48 -35.48
N PHE A 39 -2.66 -15.87 -34.59
CA PHE A 39 -2.36 -16.14 -33.18
C PHE A 39 -1.32 -17.26 -33.03
N ASP A 40 -1.51 -18.39 -33.70
CA ASP A 40 -0.59 -19.54 -33.64
C ASP A 40 0.83 -19.15 -34.07
N GLY A 41 0.94 -18.36 -35.15
CA GLY A 41 2.20 -17.85 -35.67
C GLY A 41 2.88 -16.78 -34.80
N LEU A 42 2.21 -16.20 -33.81
CA LEU A 42 2.85 -15.23 -32.90
C LEU A 42 3.89 -15.91 -32.03
N LYS A 43 5.11 -15.39 -32.09
CA LYS A 43 6.17 -15.73 -31.13
C LYS A 43 5.79 -15.23 -29.76
N ILE A 44 5.85 -16.10 -28.75
CA ILE A 44 5.67 -15.73 -27.35
C ILE A 44 6.80 -14.75 -26.97
N GLN A 45 6.44 -13.60 -26.43
CA GLN A 45 7.38 -12.58 -25.96
C GLN A 45 7.12 -12.32 -24.48
N ARG A 46 7.95 -12.84 -23.58
CA ARG A 46 7.81 -12.49 -22.16
C ARG A 46 8.37 -11.10 -21.94
N ARG A 47 7.54 -10.18 -21.44
CA ARG A 47 8.00 -8.86 -20.97
C ARG A 47 8.17 -8.90 -19.46
N GLN A 48 9.16 -8.15 -18.98
CA GLN A 48 9.23 -7.83 -17.56
C GLN A 48 8.07 -6.90 -17.21
N ASN A 49 7.40 -7.21 -16.12
CA ASN A 49 6.33 -6.40 -15.60
C ASN A 49 6.93 -5.22 -14.84
N ASN A 50 6.59 -4.00 -15.25
CA ASN A 50 7.08 -2.77 -14.63
C ASN A 50 5.91 -1.96 -14.09
N SER A 51 6.12 -1.32 -12.94
CA SER A 51 5.15 -0.39 -12.38
C SER A 51 4.83 0.73 -13.38
N SER A 52 3.55 1.04 -13.54
CA SER A 52 3.04 1.91 -14.60
C SER A 52 1.90 2.79 -14.09
N ALA A 53 1.81 4.01 -14.61
CA ALA A 53 0.71 4.94 -14.33
C ALA A 53 -0.12 5.17 -15.59
N PHE A 54 -1.43 4.99 -15.47
CA PHE A 54 -2.43 5.37 -16.46
C PHE A 54 -3.11 6.64 -15.97
N ARG A 55 -2.46 7.79 -16.17
CA ARG A 55 -2.79 9.05 -15.47
C ARG A 55 -4.17 9.58 -15.83
N GLU A 56 -4.61 9.38 -17.06
CA GLU A 56 -5.90 9.86 -17.58
C GLU A 56 -7.07 9.09 -16.98
N SER A 57 -6.91 7.76 -16.80
CA SER A 57 -7.89 6.93 -16.09
C SER A 57 -7.69 6.92 -14.59
N GLY A 58 -6.51 7.34 -14.11
CA GLY A 58 -6.09 7.33 -12.71
C GLY A 58 -5.84 5.96 -12.11
N TYR A 59 -5.39 4.99 -12.91
CA TYR A 59 -4.98 3.67 -12.41
C TYR A 59 -3.47 3.59 -12.28
N TYR A 60 -3.01 3.13 -11.12
CA TYR A 60 -1.59 2.99 -10.81
C TYR A 60 -1.28 1.53 -10.51
N VAL A 61 -0.42 0.94 -11.33
CA VAL A 61 -0.03 -0.46 -11.27
C VAL A 61 1.36 -0.55 -10.65
N MET A 62 1.47 -1.24 -9.52
CA MET A 62 2.69 -1.33 -8.73
C MET A 62 3.13 -2.79 -8.59
N HIS A 63 4.20 -3.16 -9.28
CA HIS A 63 4.77 -4.50 -9.24
C HIS A 63 5.77 -4.65 -8.10
N SER A 64 5.78 -5.84 -7.48
CA SER A 64 6.75 -6.23 -6.46
C SER A 64 6.78 -7.77 -6.36
N GLY A 65 7.98 -8.36 -6.45
CA GLY A 65 8.13 -9.81 -6.54
C GLY A 65 7.29 -10.41 -7.67
N SER A 66 6.46 -11.40 -7.33
CA SER A 66 5.50 -12.02 -8.26
C SER A 66 4.12 -11.35 -8.27
N GLY A 67 3.92 -10.32 -7.46
CA GLY A 67 2.64 -9.66 -7.29
C GLY A 67 2.52 -8.33 -8.03
N VAL A 68 1.27 -7.91 -8.16
CA VAL A 68 0.85 -6.64 -8.74
C VAL A 68 -0.27 -6.06 -7.91
N ALA A 69 -0.04 -4.85 -7.41
CA ALA A 69 -1.07 -4.02 -6.81
C ALA A 69 -1.64 -3.05 -7.85
N ILE A 70 -2.96 -2.84 -7.82
CA ILE A 70 -3.65 -1.85 -8.65
C ILE A 70 -4.36 -0.90 -7.70
N ILE A 71 -4.06 0.40 -7.83
CA ILE A 71 -4.66 1.46 -7.01
C ILE A 71 -5.51 2.36 -7.91
N ASP A 72 -6.74 2.63 -7.48
CA ASP A 72 -7.63 3.60 -8.12
C ASP A 72 -7.41 4.99 -7.51
N ALA A 73 -6.81 5.91 -8.25
CA ALA A 73 -6.73 7.33 -7.92
C ALA A 73 -7.32 8.18 -9.06
N GLY A 74 -8.35 7.65 -9.73
CA GLY A 74 -8.99 8.24 -10.89
C GLY A 74 -10.23 9.08 -10.59
N PRO A 75 -10.83 9.65 -11.65
CA PRO A 75 -12.11 10.33 -11.53
C PRO A 75 -13.23 9.34 -11.20
N HIS A 76 -14.21 9.78 -10.41
CA HIS A 76 -15.36 8.99 -9.97
C HIS A 76 -16.34 8.67 -11.12
N GLY A 77 -15.97 7.72 -11.98
CA GLY A 77 -16.76 7.27 -13.12
C GLY A 77 -17.08 8.37 -14.15
N TRP A 78 -17.93 8.03 -15.12
CA TRP A 78 -18.36 8.96 -16.18
C TRP A 78 -19.66 9.68 -15.82
N LYS A 79 -19.74 10.99 -16.12
CA LYS A 79 -20.90 11.86 -15.85
C LYS A 79 -21.37 11.82 -14.39
N ASN A 80 -22.50 11.16 -14.11
CA ASN A 80 -23.09 11.04 -12.78
C ASN A 80 -22.53 9.84 -11.99
N GLY A 81 -21.51 9.16 -12.53
CA GLY A 81 -20.82 8.05 -11.88
C GLY A 81 -21.68 6.79 -11.75
N GLY A 82 -22.72 6.60 -12.58
CA GLY A 82 -23.72 5.56 -12.34
C GLY A 82 -23.19 4.12 -12.22
N HIS A 83 -22.03 3.84 -12.81
CA HIS A 83 -21.31 2.56 -12.69
C HIS A 83 -20.09 2.62 -11.76
N GLY A 84 -19.71 3.81 -11.29
CA GLY A 84 -18.59 3.96 -10.35
C GLY A 84 -18.99 3.53 -8.95
N HIS A 85 -18.01 3.06 -8.19
CA HIS A 85 -18.11 2.81 -6.77
C HIS A 85 -17.51 4.00 -6.00
N ALA A 86 -17.75 4.09 -4.69
CA ALA A 86 -17.12 5.06 -3.80
C ALA A 86 -15.80 4.47 -3.25
N ASP A 87 -14.87 4.20 -4.16
CA ASP A 87 -13.69 3.35 -3.99
C ASP A 87 -12.38 4.08 -4.28
N ALA A 88 -12.38 5.41 -4.18
CA ALA A 88 -11.17 6.19 -4.38
C ALA A 88 -10.08 5.75 -3.39
N LEU A 89 -8.88 5.63 -3.94
CA LEU A 89 -7.66 5.11 -3.32
C LEU A 89 -7.74 3.64 -2.90
N SER A 90 -8.75 2.89 -3.34
CA SER A 90 -8.81 1.44 -3.11
C SER A 90 -7.66 0.72 -3.79
N MET A 91 -7.25 -0.41 -3.19
CA MET A 91 -6.15 -1.24 -3.67
C MET A 91 -6.64 -2.67 -3.91
N GLN A 92 -6.28 -3.26 -5.05
CA GLN A 92 -6.41 -4.70 -5.30
C GLN A 92 -5.01 -5.31 -5.44
N LEU A 93 -4.86 -6.59 -5.08
CA LEU A 93 -3.57 -7.28 -5.13
C LEU A 93 -3.74 -8.67 -5.72
N ILE A 94 -2.96 -8.96 -6.75
CA ILE A 94 -2.88 -10.27 -7.40
C ILE A 94 -1.44 -10.74 -7.35
N ALA A 95 -1.19 -11.99 -6.95
CA ALA A 95 0.13 -12.60 -6.96
C ALA A 95 0.03 -14.11 -7.20
N ASN A 96 1.04 -14.68 -7.89
CA ASN A 96 1.08 -16.10 -8.25
C ASN A 96 -0.22 -16.60 -8.91
N GLY A 97 -0.85 -15.76 -9.75
CA GLY A 97 -2.09 -16.07 -10.45
C GLY A 97 -3.36 -16.07 -9.59
N ARG A 98 -3.30 -15.57 -8.34
CA ARG A 98 -4.45 -15.51 -7.43
C ARG A 98 -4.67 -14.10 -6.91
N ALA A 99 -5.94 -13.74 -6.73
CA ALA A 99 -6.30 -12.52 -6.02
C ALA A 99 -6.10 -12.72 -4.51
N TRP A 100 -5.45 -11.75 -3.87
CA TRP A 100 -5.25 -11.70 -2.43
C TRP A 100 -6.12 -10.63 -1.79
N LEU A 101 -6.12 -9.43 -2.37
CA LEU A 101 -7.03 -8.34 -2.03
C LEU A 101 -7.97 -8.08 -3.20
N THR A 102 -9.27 -8.04 -2.94
CA THR A 102 -10.30 -7.96 -4.00
C THR A 102 -11.21 -6.76 -3.83
N ASP A 103 -11.68 -6.23 -4.95
CA ASP A 103 -12.91 -5.44 -5.04
C ASP A 103 -14.14 -6.33 -4.76
N PRO A 104 -15.23 -5.82 -4.14
CA PRO A 104 -16.40 -6.62 -3.79
C PRO A 104 -17.19 -7.08 -5.03
N GLY A 105 -16.95 -6.50 -6.21
CA GLY A 105 -17.76 -6.71 -7.41
C GLY A 105 -19.11 -5.98 -7.33
N THR A 106 -20.00 -6.23 -8.27
CA THR A 106 -21.27 -5.45 -8.38
C THR A 106 -22.46 -6.13 -7.70
N TYR A 107 -22.49 -7.47 -7.65
CA TYR A 107 -23.60 -8.31 -7.18
C TYR A 107 -24.97 -8.11 -7.86
N SER A 108 -25.56 -6.92 -7.76
CA SER A 108 -26.89 -6.62 -8.25
C SER A 108 -26.86 -5.41 -9.16
N TYR A 109 -27.58 -5.52 -10.28
CA TYR A 109 -27.85 -4.38 -11.15
C TYR A 109 -29.02 -3.52 -10.64
N VAL A 110 -29.92 -4.09 -9.83
CA VAL A 110 -31.18 -3.47 -9.37
C VAL A 110 -31.03 -2.91 -7.95
N TYR A 111 -31.72 -1.81 -7.67
CA TYR A 111 -31.64 -1.05 -6.42
C TYR A 111 -32.29 -1.70 -5.18
N GLU A 112 -33.23 -2.62 -5.40
CA GLU A 112 -34.12 -3.07 -4.33
C GLU A 112 -33.34 -3.68 -3.15
N GLY A 113 -33.68 -3.24 -1.94
CA GLY A 113 -33.07 -3.74 -0.70
C GLY A 113 -31.72 -3.13 -0.32
N GLY A 114 -31.21 -2.11 -1.02
CA GLY A 114 -29.98 -1.39 -0.63
C GLY A 114 -28.68 -2.19 -0.80
N VAL A 115 -28.77 -3.43 -1.31
CA VAL A 115 -27.61 -4.31 -1.46
C VAL A 115 -26.61 -3.74 -2.46
N ARG A 116 -27.09 -3.15 -3.56
CA ARG A 116 -26.18 -2.49 -4.52
C ARG A 116 -25.41 -1.34 -3.88
N ASP A 117 -26.03 -0.57 -2.99
CA ASP A 117 -25.37 0.53 -2.26
C ASP A 117 -24.30 0.02 -1.30
N HIS A 118 -24.48 -1.17 -0.73
CA HIS A 118 -23.46 -1.82 0.07
C HIS A 118 -22.22 -2.14 -0.77
N PHE A 119 -22.38 -2.84 -1.90
CA PHE A 119 -21.27 -3.26 -2.77
C PHE A 119 -20.52 -2.08 -3.38
N ARG A 120 -21.22 -1.00 -3.75
CA ARG A 120 -20.58 0.20 -4.31
C ARG A 120 -20.13 1.22 -3.27
N GLY A 121 -20.38 0.99 -1.99
CA GLY A 121 -20.05 1.91 -0.90
C GLY A 121 -18.61 1.71 -0.40
N THR A 122 -18.02 2.75 0.18
CA THR A 122 -16.60 2.75 0.60
C THR A 122 -16.23 1.60 1.54
N ARG A 123 -17.13 1.22 2.46
CA ARG A 123 -16.92 0.09 3.38
C ARG A 123 -16.62 -1.25 2.71
N ALA A 124 -17.03 -1.42 1.46
CA ALA A 124 -16.81 -2.65 0.71
C ALA A 124 -15.45 -2.68 0.00
N HIS A 125 -14.64 -1.63 0.11
CA HIS A 125 -13.38 -1.48 -0.64
C HIS A 125 -12.17 -1.36 0.29
N ASN A 126 -10.99 -1.62 -0.27
CA ASN A 126 -9.70 -1.57 0.44
C ASN A 126 -9.19 -0.14 0.64
N THR A 127 -9.93 0.68 1.38
CA THR A 127 -9.67 2.11 1.57
C THR A 127 -10.21 2.59 2.93
N LEU A 128 -10.05 3.89 3.22
CA LEU A 128 -10.48 4.52 4.47
C LEU A 128 -11.94 5.03 4.37
N GLU A 129 -12.75 4.68 5.37
CA GLU A 129 -14.10 5.17 5.62
C GLU A 129 -14.11 6.15 6.81
N VAL A 130 -14.81 7.28 6.68
CA VAL A 130 -14.98 8.28 7.76
C VAL A 130 -16.44 8.33 8.22
N ASP A 131 -16.67 8.27 9.53
CA ASP A 131 -17.99 8.38 10.19
C ASP A 131 -19.06 7.44 9.61
N LYS A 132 -18.64 6.24 9.18
CA LYS A 132 -19.49 5.24 8.51
C LYS A 132 -20.14 5.77 7.22
N LYS A 133 -19.54 6.79 6.59
CA LYS A 133 -20.01 7.41 5.35
C LYS A 133 -19.12 6.99 4.19
N SER A 134 -19.76 6.79 3.03
CA SER A 134 -19.03 6.64 1.77
C SER A 134 -18.44 7.97 1.28
N GLN A 135 -17.36 7.89 0.53
CA GLN A 135 -16.65 9.03 -0.07
C GLN A 135 -17.54 9.84 -1.02
N ALA A 136 -18.52 9.18 -1.65
CA ALA A 136 -19.61 9.78 -2.41
C ALA A 136 -20.96 9.38 -1.81
N GLU A 137 -22.00 10.21 -1.95
CA GLU A 137 -23.36 9.88 -1.49
C GLU A 137 -24.22 9.34 -2.64
N PRO A 138 -24.90 8.21 -2.49
CA PRO A 138 -25.78 7.70 -3.53
C PRO A 138 -27.02 8.59 -3.67
N VAL A 139 -27.36 8.99 -4.90
CA VAL A 139 -28.63 9.69 -5.20
C VAL A 139 -29.70 8.67 -5.60
N HIS A 140 -29.34 7.75 -6.50
CA HIS A 140 -30.11 6.55 -6.85
C HIS A 140 -29.15 5.51 -7.46
N SER A 141 -29.64 4.37 -7.98
CA SER A 141 -28.78 3.29 -8.52
C SER A 141 -27.69 3.78 -9.45
N PHE A 142 -28.03 4.60 -10.44
CA PHE A 142 -27.07 5.00 -11.45
C PHE A 142 -26.65 6.46 -11.29
N ALA A 143 -26.64 6.99 -10.07
CA ALA A 143 -26.15 8.33 -9.80
C ALA A 143 -25.56 8.48 -8.39
N TRP A 144 -24.49 9.27 -8.33
CA TRP A 144 -23.90 9.78 -7.11
C TRP A 144 -24.15 11.29 -6.99
N GLY A 145 -24.02 11.80 -5.76
CA GLY A 145 -23.92 13.22 -5.47
C GLY A 145 -22.57 13.78 -5.93
N PRO A 146 -22.08 14.87 -5.33
CA PRO A 146 -20.77 15.41 -5.64
C PRO A 146 -19.68 14.33 -5.57
N ALA A 147 -18.98 14.14 -6.68
CA ALA A 147 -17.93 13.16 -6.83
C ALA A 147 -16.68 13.56 -6.01
N PRO A 148 -16.02 12.62 -5.32
CA PRO A 148 -14.69 12.87 -4.77
C PRO A 148 -13.72 13.18 -5.92
N ARG A 149 -12.82 14.12 -5.70
CA ARG A 149 -11.67 14.37 -6.57
C ARG A 149 -10.46 13.71 -5.95
N ALA A 150 -9.93 12.70 -6.63
CA ALA A 150 -8.61 12.16 -6.35
C ALA A 150 -7.52 13.07 -6.91
N SER A 151 -6.35 13.08 -6.29
CA SER A 151 -5.17 13.84 -6.71
C SER A 151 -3.92 13.05 -6.38
N VAL A 152 -2.95 13.03 -7.29
CA VAL A 152 -1.68 12.30 -7.09
C VAL A 152 -0.55 13.30 -6.96
N ALA A 153 0.00 13.38 -5.74
CA ALA A 153 1.10 14.27 -5.39
C ALA A 153 2.46 13.69 -5.82
N LEU A 154 2.65 12.37 -5.70
CA LEU A 154 3.86 11.69 -6.14
C LEU A 154 3.52 10.39 -6.86
N TRP A 155 4.16 10.21 -8.03
CA TRP A 155 4.33 8.91 -8.66
C TRP A 155 5.80 8.76 -9.06
N HIS A 156 6.50 7.83 -8.41
CA HIS A 156 7.90 7.52 -8.67
C HIS A 156 8.06 6.03 -8.94
N VAL A 157 8.88 5.68 -9.92
CA VAL A 157 9.24 4.28 -10.23
C VAL A 157 10.72 4.24 -10.56
N SER A 158 11.44 3.37 -9.86
CA SER A 158 12.81 2.97 -10.14
C SER A 158 12.90 1.46 -10.38
N SER A 159 14.13 0.92 -10.44
CA SER A 159 14.37 -0.52 -10.55
C SER A 159 13.90 -1.30 -9.32
N ASP A 160 13.91 -0.68 -8.13
CA ASP A 160 13.74 -1.39 -6.87
C ASP A 160 12.54 -0.88 -6.06
N ILE A 161 12.08 0.35 -6.32
CA ILE A 161 11.03 1.01 -5.55
C ILE A 161 10.00 1.64 -6.49
N ALA A 162 8.72 1.48 -6.16
CA ALA A 162 7.65 2.30 -6.71
C ALA A 162 6.88 2.99 -5.58
N ILE A 163 6.54 4.27 -5.76
CA ILE A 163 5.85 5.08 -4.76
C ILE A 163 4.66 5.76 -5.40
N LEU A 164 3.53 5.68 -4.71
CA LEU A 164 2.33 6.47 -4.97
C LEU A 164 1.99 7.26 -3.70
N HIS A 165 1.85 8.58 -3.82
CA HIS A 165 1.23 9.44 -2.82
C HIS A 165 0.01 10.09 -3.47
N ALA A 166 -1.17 9.76 -2.97
CA ALA A 166 -2.43 10.23 -3.52
C ALA A 166 -3.40 10.65 -2.40
N SER A 167 -4.35 11.50 -2.71
CA SER A 167 -5.37 11.96 -1.76
C SER A 167 -6.72 12.12 -2.44
N HIS A 168 -7.80 12.20 -1.65
CA HIS A 168 -9.12 12.58 -2.17
C HIS A 168 -9.90 13.47 -1.19
N ASP A 169 -10.83 14.26 -1.74
CA ASP A 169 -11.61 15.26 -1.01
C ASP A 169 -13.05 14.86 -0.66
N GLY A 170 -13.46 13.61 -0.92
CA GLY A 170 -14.84 13.12 -0.73
C GLY A 170 -15.48 13.37 0.65
N TYR A 171 -14.68 13.48 1.70
CA TYR A 171 -15.15 13.74 3.07
C TYR A 171 -15.16 15.23 3.46
N ARG A 172 -14.74 16.14 2.58
CA ARG A 172 -14.79 17.59 2.85
C ARG A 172 -16.21 18.14 2.95
N ARG A 173 -17.19 17.36 2.51
CA ARG A 173 -18.64 17.64 2.65
C ARG A 173 -19.19 17.40 4.06
N LEU A 174 -18.44 16.68 4.92
CA LEU A 174 -18.84 16.46 6.30
C LEU A 174 -18.83 17.78 7.07
N ARG A 175 -19.55 17.84 8.21
CA ARG A 175 -19.61 19.03 9.07
C ARG A 175 -18.21 19.48 9.51
N GLU A 176 -17.38 18.52 9.88
CA GLU A 176 -15.94 18.72 10.10
C GLU A 176 -15.22 18.08 8.90
N PRO A 177 -14.70 18.89 7.96
CA PRO A 177 -14.13 18.38 6.71
C PRO A 177 -12.89 17.51 6.93
N VAL A 178 -12.86 16.35 6.27
CA VAL A 178 -11.72 15.43 6.28
C VAL A 178 -11.16 15.25 4.88
N THR A 179 -9.84 15.18 4.76
CA THR A 179 -9.12 14.75 3.54
C THR A 179 -8.42 13.43 3.84
N HIS A 180 -8.52 12.47 2.92
CA HIS A 180 -7.85 11.18 3.03
C HIS A 180 -6.63 11.20 2.11
N GLU A 181 -5.46 10.88 2.67
CA GLU A 181 -4.19 10.74 1.97
C GLU A 181 -3.70 9.30 2.12
N ARG A 182 -3.26 8.68 1.03
CA ARG A 182 -2.70 7.33 0.98
C ARG A 182 -1.32 7.35 0.35
N TRP A 183 -0.37 6.75 1.06
CA TRP A 183 0.92 6.37 0.55
C TRP A 183 0.94 4.87 0.28
N VAL A 184 1.40 4.47 -0.90
CA VAL A 184 1.72 3.08 -1.24
C VAL A 184 3.16 3.03 -1.69
N ILE A 185 3.97 2.20 -1.06
CA ILE A 185 5.38 1.97 -1.39
C ILE A 185 5.52 0.49 -1.72
N ALA A 186 5.84 0.18 -2.97
CA ALA A 186 6.17 -1.17 -3.41
C ALA A 186 7.69 -1.33 -3.48
N LEU A 187 8.20 -2.38 -2.85
CA LEU A 187 9.62 -2.73 -2.86
C LEU A 187 9.77 -4.00 -3.68
N LYS A 188 10.79 -4.12 -4.53
CA LYS A 188 10.89 -5.22 -5.53
C LYS A 188 10.84 -6.66 -4.99
N ASP A 189 10.91 -6.86 -3.69
CA ASP A 189 11.10 -8.15 -3.00
C ASP A 189 9.80 -8.88 -2.62
N GLY A 190 8.65 -8.41 -3.07
CA GLY A 190 7.34 -8.97 -2.75
C GLY A 190 6.60 -8.22 -1.64
N GLY A 191 7.11 -7.08 -1.18
CA GLY A 191 6.49 -6.25 -0.16
C GLY A 191 5.83 -4.95 -0.67
N TRP A 192 4.70 -4.59 -0.05
CA TRP A 192 4.09 -3.26 -0.12
C TRP A 192 3.90 -2.70 1.29
N MET A 193 4.19 -1.42 1.49
CA MET A 193 3.72 -0.66 2.66
C MET A 193 2.61 0.29 2.23
N VAL A 194 1.50 0.29 2.95
CA VAL A 194 0.42 1.27 2.79
C VAL A 194 0.29 2.08 4.07
N ARG A 195 0.20 3.40 3.94
CA ARG A 195 -0.09 4.33 5.04
C ARG A 195 -1.23 5.25 4.65
N ASP A 196 -2.28 5.23 5.45
CA ASP A 196 -3.45 6.09 5.32
C ASP A 196 -3.38 7.19 6.38
N VAL A 197 -3.65 8.43 5.98
CA VAL A 197 -3.72 9.59 6.87
C VAL A 197 -5.05 10.31 6.63
N ALA A 198 -5.82 10.48 7.70
CA ALA A 198 -6.97 11.36 7.70
C ALA A 198 -6.56 12.72 8.28
N THR A 199 -6.59 13.77 7.46
CA THR A 199 -6.29 15.15 7.86
C THR A 199 -7.57 15.97 7.98
N GLY A 200 -7.66 16.81 9.01
CA GLY A 200 -8.87 17.55 9.33
C GLY A 200 -8.83 18.12 10.73
N LYS A 201 -9.99 18.48 11.26
CA LYS A 201 -10.18 18.91 12.66
C LYS A 201 -11.32 18.10 13.25
N GLY A 202 -11.42 18.10 14.57
CA GLY A 202 -12.52 17.44 15.26
C GLY A 202 -12.28 15.96 15.50
N SER A 203 -13.28 15.30 16.08
CA SER A 203 -13.23 13.89 16.47
C SER A 203 -14.09 13.06 15.53
N HIS A 204 -13.49 12.02 14.95
CA HIS A 204 -14.08 11.20 13.91
C HIS A 204 -13.95 9.72 14.23
N GLN A 205 -14.85 8.92 13.65
CA GLN A 205 -14.67 7.48 13.54
C GLN A 205 -14.00 7.18 12.20
N LEU A 206 -12.88 6.47 12.21
CA LEU A 206 -12.17 6.04 11.00
C LEU A 206 -12.15 4.52 10.91
N ASP A 207 -12.39 3.99 9.72
CA ASP A 207 -12.34 2.55 9.45
C ASP A 207 -11.52 2.29 8.17
N VAL A 208 -10.37 1.64 8.27
CA VAL A 208 -9.62 1.13 7.10
C VAL A 208 -9.88 -0.36 6.98
N ARG A 209 -10.26 -0.82 5.79
CA ARG A 209 -10.56 -2.24 5.54
C ARG A 209 -9.63 -2.85 4.52
N TRP A 210 -9.41 -4.14 4.70
CA TRP A 210 -8.67 -5.01 3.79
C TRP A 210 -9.51 -6.26 3.55
N HIS A 211 -10.21 -6.29 2.43
CA HIS A 211 -11.03 -7.37 1.90
C HIS A 211 -10.15 -8.38 1.19
N LEU A 212 -10.04 -9.55 1.81
CA LEU A 212 -9.30 -10.67 1.26
C LEU A 212 -10.18 -11.39 0.23
N ALA A 213 -9.59 -12.07 -0.75
CA ALA A 213 -10.38 -12.92 -1.63
C ALA A 213 -11.04 -14.07 -0.81
N PRO A 214 -12.14 -14.68 -1.30
CA PRO A 214 -12.75 -15.80 -0.58
C PRO A 214 -11.84 -17.03 -0.56
N GLY A 215 -12.09 -17.93 0.40
CA GLY A 215 -11.36 -19.19 0.52
C GLY A 215 -10.03 -19.11 1.26
N TYR A 216 -9.66 -17.94 1.78
CA TYR A 216 -8.55 -17.82 2.73
C TYR A 216 -9.02 -18.01 4.16
N THR A 217 -8.21 -18.69 4.97
CA THR A 217 -8.40 -18.77 6.42
C THR A 217 -7.27 -18.00 7.11
N PRO A 218 -7.51 -16.77 7.57
CA PRO A 218 -6.51 -15.99 8.32
C PRO A 218 -6.08 -16.72 9.58
N SER A 219 -4.77 -16.79 9.81
CA SER A 219 -4.17 -17.13 11.09
C SER A 219 -3.69 -15.85 11.76
N GLN A 220 -4.20 -15.54 12.95
CA GLN A 220 -3.69 -14.43 13.74
C GLN A 220 -2.33 -14.81 14.32
N GLU A 221 -1.34 -13.95 14.11
CA GLU A 221 0.01 -14.10 14.62
C GLU A 221 0.43 -12.83 15.37
N ASN A 222 1.62 -12.84 15.97
CA ASN A 222 2.12 -11.66 16.66
C ASN A 222 2.19 -10.47 15.67
N ARG A 223 1.42 -9.41 15.95
CA ARG A 223 1.38 -8.15 15.17
C ARG A 223 1.10 -8.36 13.67
N GLY A 224 0.24 -9.32 13.33
CA GLY A 224 -0.18 -9.52 11.94
C GLY A 224 -1.14 -10.69 11.72
N TYR A 225 -1.55 -10.85 10.47
CA TYR A 225 -2.29 -12.03 10.01
C TYR A 225 -1.52 -12.70 8.88
N ALA A 226 -1.39 -14.02 8.95
CA ALA A 226 -0.84 -14.85 7.88
C ALA A 226 -1.94 -15.56 7.10
N PHE A 227 -1.71 -15.71 5.80
CA PHE A 227 -2.60 -16.36 4.86
C PHE A 227 -1.76 -17.28 3.98
N ALA A 228 -2.07 -18.56 3.95
CA ALA A 228 -1.30 -19.54 3.18
C ALA A 228 -2.21 -20.34 2.25
N THR A 229 -1.70 -20.66 1.07
CA THR A 229 -2.30 -21.56 0.08
C THR A 229 -1.24 -22.39 -0.60
N ASP A 230 -1.64 -23.39 -1.36
CA ASP A 230 -0.75 -24.19 -2.21
C ASP A 230 0.02 -23.34 -3.25
N ALA A 231 -0.44 -22.12 -3.54
CA ALA A 231 0.15 -21.21 -4.52
C ALA A 231 1.03 -20.11 -3.92
N GLY A 232 1.19 -20.07 -2.60
CA GLY A 232 1.99 -19.07 -1.90
C GLY A 232 1.36 -18.57 -0.60
N ALA A 233 2.07 -17.68 0.08
CA ALA A 233 1.66 -17.06 1.32
C ALA A 233 1.65 -15.53 1.24
N MET A 234 0.81 -14.91 2.06
CA MET A 234 0.80 -13.47 2.28
C MET A 234 0.73 -13.20 3.78
N ARG A 235 1.44 -12.18 4.22
CA ARG A 235 1.36 -11.64 5.57
C ARG A 235 0.90 -10.19 5.53
N LEU A 236 -0.08 -9.88 6.38
CA LEU A 236 -0.49 -8.53 6.71
C LEU A 236 0.10 -8.16 8.07
N ALA A 237 1.16 -7.36 8.10
CA ALA A 237 1.84 -6.92 9.32
C ALA A 237 1.49 -5.45 9.63
N TYR A 238 1.25 -5.12 10.89
CA TYR A 238 0.87 -3.77 11.31
C TYR A 238 1.58 -3.37 12.60
N PRO A 239 1.80 -2.06 12.85
CA PRO A 239 2.44 -1.62 14.07
C PRO A 239 1.55 -1.83 15.29
N ASP A 240 2.19 -1.88 16.46
CA ASP A 240 1.52 -1.90 17.76
C ASP A 240 1.05 -0.48 18.12
N ASP A 241 0.02 -0.01 17.43
CA ASP A 241 -0.61 1.28 17.70
C ASP A 241 -1.92 1.07 18.47
N LEU A 242 -1.85 1.22 19.79
CA LEU A 242 -2.98 1.04 20.71
C LEU A 242 -4.14 2.01 20.45
N SER A 243 -3.95 3.04 19.61
CA SER A 243 -5.05 3.93 19.21
C SER A 243 -5.99 3.30 18.18
N TRP A 244 -5.57 2.22 17.50
CA TRP A 244 -6.39 1.50 16.53
C TRP A 244 -6.77 0.12 17.05
N SER A 245 -8.07 -0.19 16.98
CA SER A 245 -8.58 -1.54 17.19
C SER A 245 -8.57 -2.32 15.89
N ILE A 246 -8.08 -3.56 15.93
CA ILE A 246 -7.98 -4.43 14.75
C ILE A 246 -8.87 -5.64 14.97
N SER A 247 -9.73 -5.92 13.99
CA SER A 247 -10.68 -7.03 14.06
C SER A 247 -10.84 -7.72 12.71
N LEU A 248 -11.12 -9.02 12.75
CA LEU A 248 -11.50 -9.78 11.57
C LEU A 248 -13.04 -9.83 11.49
N GLU A 249 -13.58 -9.34 10.38
CA GLU A 249 -15.01 -9.39 10.06
C GLU A 249 -15.25 -10.22 8.79
N THR A 250 -16.53 -10.49 8.49
CA THR A 250 -16.94 -11.19 7.26
C THR A 250 -17.59 -10.20 6.30
N GLY A 251 -16.95 -10.01 5.15
CA GLY A 251 -17.46 -9.23 4.03
C GLY A 251 -18.17 -10.11 2.99
N GLN A 252 -18.55 -9.49 1.88
CA GLN A 252 -19.17 -10.16 0.74
C GLN A 252 -18.40 -9.85 -0.53
N TRP A 253 -18.13 -10.88 -1.31
CA TRP A 253 -17.53 -10.79 -2.63
C TRP A 253 -18.48 -11.35 -3.68
N SER A 254 -18.59 -10.68 -4.81
CA SER A 254 -19.44 -11.09 -5.91
C SER A 254 -18.64 -11.29 -7.20
N PRO A 255 -18.37 -12.55 -7.60
CA PRO A 255 -17.67 -12.83 -8.85
C PRO A 255 -18.51 -12.50 -10.09
N THR A 256 -19.84 -12.55 -9.94
CA THR A 256 -20.81 -12.32 -11.00
C THR A 256 -22.17 -11.98 -10.40
N TYR A 257 -23.07 -11.43 -11.23
CA TYR A 257 -24.40 -11.03 -10.80
C TYR A 257 -25.17 -12.16 -10.11
N GLY A 258 -25.83 -11.83 -9.01
CA GLY A 258 -26.68 -12.74 -8.23
C GLY A 258 -25.91 -13.71 -7.32
N ILE A 259 -24.58 -13.73 -7.33
CA ILE A 259 -23.77 -14.58 -6.45
C ILE A 259 -23.07 -13.72 -5.39
N GLN A 260 -23.19 -14.14 -4.13
CA GLN A 260 -22.40 -13.62 -3.01
C GLN A 260 -21.62 -14.75 -2.37
N VAL A 261 -20.36 -14.48 -2.09
CA VAL A 261 -19.45 -15.39 -1.40
C VAL A 261 -18.89 -14.65 -0.19
N PRO A 262 -19.01 -15.20 1.03
CA PRO A 262 -18.37 -14.62 2.20
C PRO A 262 -16.86 -14.54 2.02
N CYS A 263 -16.26 -13.43 2.44
CA CYS A 263 -14.81 -13.27 2.43
C CYS A 263 -14.29 -12.66 3.74
N PRO A 264 -13.04 -12.97 4.16
CA PRO A 264 -12.44 -12.35 5.33
C PRO A 264 -12.15 -10.87 5.07
N VAL A 265 -12.39 -10.03 6.08
CA VAL A 265 -12.07 -8.59 6.02
C VAL A 265 -11.32 -8.21 7.29
N LEU A 266 -10.11 -7.71 7.15
CA LEU A 266 -9.37 -7.14 8.27
C LEU A 266 -9.73 -5.66 8.39
N ARG A 267 -10.27 -5.26 9.54
CA ARG A 267 -10.72 -3.90 9.81
C ARG A 267 -9.90 -3.25 10.91
N PHE A 268 -9.37 -2.08 10.61
CA PHE A 268 -8.69 -1.18 11.53
C PHE A 268 -9.67 -0.06 11.86
N SER A 269 -10.03 0.11 13.13
CA SER A 269 -11.02 1.08 13.59
C SER A 269 -10.42 2.02 14.62
N TYR A 270 -10.60 3.32 14.42
CA TYR A 270 -10.15 4.39 15.30
C TYR A 270 -11.31 5.32 15.65
N GLN A 271 -11.28 5.87 16.87
CA GLN A 271 -12.18 6.91 17.32
C GLN A 271 -11.39 7.96 18.08
N GLY A 272 -11.32 9.18 17.55
CA GLY A 272 -10.56 10.25 18.18
C GLY A 272 -10.31 11.45 17.28
N SER A 273 -9.44 12.35 17.72
CA SER A 273 -9.16 13.60 17.05
C SER A 273 -8.23 13.45 15.85
N LEU A 274 -8.50 14.19 14.79
CA LEU A 274 -7.60 14.29 13.63
C LEU A 274 -6.43 15.26 13.90
N PRO A 275 -5.26 15.06 13.24
CA PRO A 275 -4.97 14.00 12.28
C PRO A 275 -4.76 12.63 12.93
N ALA A 276 -5.14 11.57 12.21
CA ALA A 276 -4.91 10.18 12.61
C ALA A 276 -4.41 9.37 11.41
N GLU A 277 -3.58 8.37 11.68
CA GLU A 277 -2.95 7.56 10.63
C GLU A 277 -3.02 6.06 10.95
N SER A 278 -3.18 5.25 9.90
CA SER A 278 -3.08 3.80 9.93
C SER A 278 -2.00 3.35 8.94
N SER A 279 -1.37 2.21 9.20
CA SER A 279 -0.36 1.66 8.30
C SER A 279 -0.33 0.14 8.34
N ILE A 280 0.00 -0.47 7.22
CA ILE A 280 0.13 -1.91 7.08
C ILE A 280 1.25 -2.25 6.09
N VAL A 281 1.90 -3.38 6.31
CA VAL A 281 2.77 -4.04 5.34
C VAL A 281 2.04 -5.27 4.82
N ILE A 282 2.07 -5.45 3.51
CA ILE A 282 1.60 -6.62 2.79
C ILE A 282 2.84 -7.30 2.21
N ALA A 283 3.20 -8.47 2.73
CA ALA A 283 4.41 -9.18 2.32
C ALA A 283 4.08 -10.56 1.75
N LEU A 284 4.50 -10.83 0.52
CA LEU A 284 4.32 -12.13 -0.13
C LEU A 284 5.47 -13.07 0.22
N ASP A 285 5.15 -14.32 0.57
CA ASP A 285 6.10 -15.39 0.87
C ASP A 285 7.14 -15.07 1.97
N HIS A 286 6.84 -14.07 2.81
CA HIS A 286 7.66 -13.63 3.94
C HIS A 286 6.86 -13.69 5.26
N ALA A 287 6.76 -14.90 5.82
CA ALA A 287 5.97 -15.15 7.04
C ALA A 287 6.45 -14.37 8.28
N GLU A 288 7.70 -13.90 8.30
CA GLU A 288 8.29 -13.19 9.44
C GLU A 288 8.30 -11.66 9.27
N SER A 289 7.67 -11.13 8.22
CA SER A 289 7.66 -9.68 7.96
C SER A 289 7.04 -8.91 9.13
N ALA A 290 7.75 -7.92 9.66
CA ALA A 290 7.32 -7.19 10.86
C ALA A 290 7.39 -5.68 10.63
N LEU A 291 6.30 -4.98 10.94
CA LEU A 291 6.21 -3.53 10.88
C LEU A 291 6.09 -2.98 12.31
N ARG A 292 6.90 -1.96 12.62
CA ARG A 292 6.83 -1.24 13.89
C ARG A 292 6.84 0.26 13.62
N ARG A 293 6.08 1.02 14.40
CA ARG A 293 6.12 2.48 14.42
C ARG A 293 6.95 2.93 15.61
N VAL A 294 7.87 3.87 15.40
CA VAL A 294 8.58 4.54 16.50
C VAL A 294 7.55 5.40 17.24
N PRO A 295 7.48 5.36 18.58
CA PRO A 295 6.44 6.10 19.30
C PRO A 295 6.51 7.60 19.00
N PRO A 296 5.36 8.28 18.84
CA PRO A 296 5.32 9.71 18.56
C PRO A 296 6.09 10.60 19.56
N ALA A 297 6.22 10.16 20.81
CA ALA A 297 6.99 10.85 21.84
C ALA A 297 8.50 10.95 21.53
N HIS A 298 8.99 10.11 20.63
CA HIS A 298 10.40 10.05 20.19
C HIS A 298 10.60 10.51 18.74
N THR A 299 9.55 11.02 18.10
CA THR A 299 9.61 11.53 16.73
C THR A 299 9.05 12.94 16.69
N GLU A 300 9.88 13.90 16.30
CA GLU A 300 9.43 15.28 16.16
C GLU A 300 8.99 15.53 14.72
N ALA A 301 7.70 15.81 14.51
CA ALA A 301 7.14 16.23 13.20
C ALA A 301 7.25 15.23 12.04
N ALA A 302 7.50 13.95 12.34
CA ALA A 302 7.47 12.86 11.38
C ALA A 302 6.83 11.60 11.97
N ALA A 303 6.30 10.74 11.10
CA ALA A 303 5.96 9.36 11.43
C ALA A 303 7.08 8.44 10.93
N VAL A 304 7.72 7.68 11.82
CA VAL A 304 8.86 6.81 11.47
C VAL A 304 8.51 5.35 11.72
N TYR A 305 8.77 4.53 10.72
CA TYR A 305 8.50 3.10 10.73
C TYR A 305 9.78 2.31 10.52
N VAL A 306 9.87 1.17 11.20
CA VAL A 306 10.89 0.15 10.96
C VAL A 306 10.18 -1.10 10.45
N TRP A 307 10.43 -1.45 9.20
CA TRP A 307 9.96 -2.68 8.59
C TRP A 307 11.12 -3.66 8.44
N ARG A 308 10.99 -4.83 9.06
CA ARG A 308 12.01 -5.88 9.05
C ARG A 308 11.52 -7.09 8.28
N GLU A 309 12.42 -7.64 7.47
CA GLU A 309 12.19 -8.82 6.67
C GLU A 309 13.49 -9.61 6.53
N ARG A 310 13.57 -10.77 7.20
CA ARG A 310 14.79 -11.59 7.26
C ARG A 310 16.01 -10.78 7.74
N LEU A 311 16.97 -10.52 6.85
CA LEU A 311 18.21 -9.76 7.12
C LEU A 311 18.11 -8.29 6.72
N THR A 312 16.98 -7.89 6.14
CA THR A 312 16.75 -6.54 5.64
C THR A 312 15.93 -5.75 6.65
N GLU A 313 16.37 -4.53 6.94
CA GLU A 313 15.66 -3.57 7.77
C GLU A 313 15.47 -2.28 7.01
N ARG A 314 14.25 -1.76 7.05
CA ARG A 314 13.84 -0.58 6.32
C ARG A 314 13.35 0.46 7.29
N VAL A 315 14.01 1.62 7.29
CA VAL A 315 13.53 2.81 7.99
C VAL A 315 12.75 3.65 6.99
N ILE A 316 11.46 3.83 7.22
CA ILE A 316 10.57 4.59 6.35
C ILE A 316 9.99 5.73 7.19
N ALA A 317 10.36 6.97 6.87
CA ALA A 317 9.94 8.16 7.58
C ALA A 317 9.10 9.07 6.69
N PHE A 318 7.97 9.52 7.21
CA PHE A 318 7.08 10.48 6.57
C PHE A 318 7.14 11.80 7.34
N GLY A 319 7.82 12.79 6.77
CA GLY A 319 8.00 14.11 7.36
C GLY A 319 6.89 15.08 6.98
N THR A 320 6.69 16.09 7.82
CA THR A 320 5.91 17.26 7.41
C THR A 320 6.69 18.06 6.37
N PRO A 321 6.10 18.43 5.22
CA PRO A 321 6.77 19.22 4.19
C PRO A 321 7.41 20.49 4.76
N ASN A 322 8.61 20.83 4.27
CA ASN A 322 9.34 22.04 4.64
C ASN A 322 9.64 22.21 6.15
N ARG A 323 9.69 21.11 6.90
CA ARG A 323 10.01 21.11 8.33
C ARG A 323 11.07 20.07 8.65
N MET A 324 12.08 20.48 9.42
CA MET A 324 13.02 19.53 10.01
C MET A 324 12.31 18.64 11.02
N TRP A 325 12.62 17.36 10.96
CA TRP A 325 12.15 16.33 11.88
C TRP A 325 13.32 15.47 12.37
N SER A 326 13.10 14.78 13.49
CA SER A 326 14.09 13.90 14.10
C SER A 326 13.47 12.64 14.68
N ALA A 327 14.26 11.57 14.72
CA ALA A 327 13.95 10.30 15.38
C ALA A 327 15.26 9.63 15.86
N GLY A 328 15.61 9.84 17.13
CA GLY A 328 16.91 9.43 17.65
C GLY A 328 18.08 10.09 16.88
N PRO A 329 19.06 9.32 16.37
CA PRO A 329 20.21 9.86 15.63
C PRO A 329 19.89 10.23 14.17
N LEU A 330 18.65 10.06 13.71
CA LEU A 330 18.20 10.43 12.38
C LEU A 330 17.54 11.80 12.39
N LYS A 331 17.95 12.69 11.49
CA LYS A 331 17.26 13.96 11.21
C LYS A 331 17.14 14.19 9.71
N SER A 332 16.07 14.84 9.27
CA SER A 332 15.90 15.22 7.88
C SER A 332 14.78 16.27 7.73
N ASN A 333 14.69 16.89 6.55
CA ASN A 333 13.53 17.67 6.11
C ASN A 333 12.71 16.96 5.02
N ALA A 334 12.99 15.70 4.73
CA ALA A 334 12.30 14.96 3.67
C ALA A 334 10.82 14.72 3.99
N GLU A 335 9.96 14.86 2.99
CA GLU A 335 8.57 14.41 3.08
C GLU A 335 8.48 12.89 3.15
N LEU A 336 9.38 12.19 2.44
CA LEU A 336 9.56 10.75 2.52
C LEU A 336 11.06 10.42 2.49
N LEU A 337 11.53 9.70 3.50
CA LEU A 337 12.86 9.09 3.54
C LEU A 337 12.72 7.57 3.68
N ILE A 338 13.37 6.83 2.79
CA ILE A 338 13.48 5.37 2.86
C ILE A 338 14.96 5.02 2.95
N LEU A 339 15.34 4.29 3.99
CA LEU A 339 16.65 3.68 4.16
C LEU A 339 16.46 2.17 4.16
N GLU A 340 17.04 1.47 3.19
CA GLU A 340 17.12 0.01 3.21
C GLU A 340 18.52 -0.39 3.68
N CYS A 341 18.55 -1.23 4.70
CA CYS A 341 19.76 -1.72 5.30
C CYS A 341 19.78 -3.24 5.28
N GLU A 342 20.89 -3.84 4.86
CA GLU A 342 21.13 -5.28 4.94
C GLU A 342 22.33 -5.52 5.85
N SER A 343 22.17 -6.33 6.90
CA SER A 343 23.25 -6.65 7.85
C SER A 343 23.99 -5.40 8.38
N GLU A 344 23.25 -4.40 8.85
CA GLU A 344 23.78 -3.12 9.37
C GLU A 344 24.51 -2.24 8.34
N ARG A 345 24.34 -2.50 7.03
CA ARG A 345 24.88 -1.66 5.93
C ARG A 345 23.75 -1.03 5.14
N LEU A 346 23.87 0.27 4.84
CA LEU A 346 22.93 0.97 3.95
C LEU A 346 23.12 0.50 2.50
N THR A 347 22.08 -0.08 1.92
CA THR A 347 22.08 -0.58 0.54
C THR A 347 21.32 0.34 -0.41
N THR A 348 20.25 0.97 0.08
CA THR A 348 19.43 1.90 -0.68
C THR A 348 19.03 3.09 0.19
N MET A 349 19.08 4.30 -0.38
CA MET A 349 18.51 5.50 0.21
C MET A 349 17.66 6.23 -0.81
N LEU A 350 16.41 6.52 -0.47
CA LEU A 350 15.52 7.37 -1.24
C LEU A 350 15.07 8.55 -0.38
N CYS A 351 15.21 9.76 -0.89
CA CYS A 351 14.80 11.00 -0.23
C CYS A 351 13.91 11.80 -1.20
N TYR A 352 12.69 12.10 -0.79
CA TYR A 352 11.72 12.90 -1.54
C TYR A 352 11.30 14.13 -0.74
N GLY A 353 11.22 15.28 -1.44
CA GLY A 353 10.73 16.53 -0.84
C GLY A 353 11.68 17.17 0.18
N GLY A 354 12.92 16.67 0.30
CA GLY A 354 13.93 17.18 1.22
C GLY A 354 15.32 17.20 0.59
N SER A 355 16.22 17.90 1.27
CA SER A 355 17.60 18.18 0.84
C SER A 355 18.65 17.93 1.92
N GLU A 356 18.22 17.59 3.14
CA GLU A 356 19.09 17.35 4.28
C GLU A 356 18.74 16.01 4.93
N VAL A 357 19.74 15.16 5.11
CA VAL A 357 19.65 13.93 5.89
C VAL A 357 20.89 13.86 6.79
N GLU A 358 20.69 13.67 8.08
CA GLU A 358 21.75 13.47 9.06
C GLU A 358 21.51 12.13 9.76
N ILE A 359 22.51 11.25 9.77
CA ILE A 359 22.49 9.97 10.47
C ILE A 359 23.74 9.89 11.33
N ASP A 360 23.58 9.91 12.65
CA ASP A 360 24.70 9.80 13.60
C ASP A 360 25.83 10.81 13.29
N ALA A 361 25.45 12.09 13.18
CA ALA A 361 26.31 13.22 12.81
C ALA A 361 26.94 13.17 11.40
N VAL A 362 26.63 12.15 10.59
CA VAL A 362 27.00 12.10 9.16
C VAL A 362 25.95 12.87 8.35
N HIS A 363 26.35 14.00 7.77
CA HIS A 363 25.47 14.83 6.96
C HIS A 363 25.52 14.46 5.48
N LEU A 364 24.35 14.28 4.88
CA LEU A 364 24.12 14.03 3.47
C LEU A 364 23.23 15.14 2.91
N LYS A 365 23.50 15.53 1.65
CA LYS A 365 22.71 16.53 0.92
C LYS A 365 22.07 15.92 -0.34
N PRO A 366 21.03 15.07 -0.18
CA PRO A 366 20.37 14.42 -1.29
C PRO A 366 19.56 15.43 -2.11
N SER A 367 20.14 15.97 -3.18
CA SER A 367 19.55 16.95 -4.11
C SER A 367 19.17 18.31 -3.48
N ALA A 368 19.31 19.39 -4.27
CA ALA A 368 18.96 20.75 -3.84
C ALA A 368 17.61 21.24 -4.41
N LYS A 369 16.87 20.39 -5.13
CA LYS A 369 15.61 20.77 -5.78
C LYS A 369 14.41 20.30 -4.95
N GLU A 370 13.60 21.26 -4.53
CA GLU A 370 12.30 21.02 -3.88
C GLU A 370 11.41 20.14 -4.77
N GLY A 371 10.72 19.17 -4.17
CA GLY A 371 9.87 18.20 -4.88
C GLY A 371 10.61 17.16 -5.74
N ALA A 372 11.95 17.11 -5.70
CA ALA A 372 12.71 16.07 -6.39
C ALA A 372 12.80 14.78 -5.57
N VAL A 373 12.94 13.65 -6.28
CA VAL A 373 13.34 12.38 -5.69
C VAL A 373 14.85 12.20 -5.91
N PHE A 374 15.59 12.02 -4.83
CA PHE A 374 16.96 11.51 -4.85
C PHE A 374 16.93 10.03 -4.50
N GLU A 375 17.58 9.21 -5.31
CA GLU A 375 17.73 7.78 -5.05
C GLU A 375 19.19 7.38 -5.23
N TRP A 376 19.74 6.73 -4.22
CA TRP A 376 21.06 6.14 -4.25
C TRP A 376 20.97 4.66 -3.90
N ARG A 377 21.76 3.87 -4.63
CA ARG A 377 21.93 2.45 -4.41
C ARG A 377 23.41 2.13 -4.32
N ALA A 378 23.78 1.25 -3.39
CA ALA A 378 25.15 0.76 -3.29
C ALA A 378 25.55 0.08 -4.62
N PRO A 379 26.65 0.51 -5.26
CA PRO A 379 27.11 -0.08 -6.52
C PRO A 379 27.69 -1.50 -6.33
N ASP A 380 28.16 -1.79 -5.12
CA ASP A 380 28.76 -3.06 -4.72
C ASP A 380 28.59 -3.28 -3.20
N GLU A 381 29.13 -4.38 -2.68
CA GLU A 381 29.04 -4.75 -1.27
C GLU A 381 29.96 -3.93 -0.35
N THR A 382 30.95 -3.22 -0.92
CA THR A 382 31.96 -2.47 -0.17
C THR A 382 31.63 -0.98 -0.04
N THR A 383 30.86 -0.44 -0.97
CA THR A 383 30.51 0.97 -1.04
C THR A 383 29.27 1.25 -0.18
N SER A 384 29.36 2.28 0.67
CA SER A 384 28.24 2.79 1.47
C SER A 384 28.31 4.31 1.55
N LEU A 385 27.16 5.01 1.45
CA LEU A 385 27.10 6.47 1.68
C LEU A 385 27.46 6.85 3.12
N ILE A 386 27.25 5.92 4.05
CA ILE A 386 27.36 6.14 5.48
C ILE A 386 28.18 4.98 6.09
N PRO A 387 29.06 5.23 7.06
CA PRO A 387 29.77 4.15 7.74
C PRO A 387 28.80 3.11 8.34
N PRO A 388 29.08 1.80 8.21
CA PRO A 388 28.26 0.74 8.83
C PRO A 388 28.08 0.92 10.35
N ALA A 389 29.07 1.49 11.04
CA ALA A 389 28.97 1.82 12.47
C ALA A 389 27.83 2.80 12.76
N SER A 390 27.64 3.83 11.92
CA SER A 390 26.57 4.82 12.07
C SER A 390 25.20 4.24 11.73
N VAL A 391 25.13 3.35 10.73
CA VAL A 391 23.90 2.59 10.42
C VAL A 391 23.52 1.67 11.58
N LYS A 392 24.49 1.01 12.20
CA LYS A 392 24.28 0.20 13.40
C LYS A 392 23.73 1.03 14.56
N VAL A 393 24.34 2.18 14.86
CA VAL A 393 23.86 3.11 15.90
C VAL A 393 22.41 3.53 15.63
N LEU A 394 22.09 3.88 14.37
CA LEU A 394 20.72 4.20 13.96
C LEU A 394 19.75 3.05 14.24
N LEU A 395 20.03 1.86 13.73
CA LEU A 395 19.13 0.70 13.86
C LEU A 395 18.95 0.30 15.33
N GLN A 396 20.03 0.30 16.11
CA GLN A 396 19.97 0.03 17.56
C GLN A 396 19.11 1.07 18.28
N ALA A 397 19.36 2.36 18.04
CA ALA A 397 18.58 3.42 18.66
C ALA A 397 17.09 3.29 18.32
N LEU A 398 16.75 3.14 17.03
CA LEU A 398 15.36 3.00 16.63
C LEU A 398 14.70 1.76 17.25
N ARG A 399 15.39 0.61 17.31
CA ARG A 399 14.87 -0.63 17.92
C ARG A 399 14.54 -0.43 19.41
N CYS A 400 15.40 0.30 20.14
CA CYS A 400 15.18 0.57 21.58
C CYS A 400 14.04 1.57 21.82
N LEU A 401 13.80 2.52 20.92
CA LEU A 401 12.73 3.51 21.09
C LEU A 401 11.35 2.83 21.07
N GLY A 402 10.75 2.66 22.25
CA GLY A 402 9.41 2.11 22.42
C GLY A 402 9.34 0.58 22.51
N ASP A 403 10.40 -0.08 22.95
CA ASP A 403 10.35 -1.48 23.37
C ASP A 403 10.19 -1.53 24.91
N PRO A 404 8.98 -1.82 25.44
CA PRO A 404 8.76 -1.85 26.88
C PRO A 404 9.66 -2.87 27.60
N ASP A 405 10.13 -3.92 26.92
CA ASP A 405 11.02 -4.94 27.50
C ASP A 405 12.50 -4.49 27.55
N LEU A 406 12.89 -3.44 26.80
CA LEU A 406 14.25 -2.88 26.80
C LEU A 406 14.38 -1.54 27.53
N ASP A 407 13.29 -0.78 27.66
CA ASP A 407 13.26 0.47 28.43
C ASP A 407 13.42 0.22 29.96
N GLU A 408 12.96 -0.92 30.48
CA GLU A 408 13.26 -1.33 31.88
C GLU A 408 14.73 -1.72 32.08
N ALA A 409 15.39 -2.31 31.07
CA ALA A 409 16.80 -2.66 31.15
C ALA A 409 17.72 -1.42 31.10
N ALA A 410 17.29 -0.35 30.43
CA ALA A 410 18.01 0.92 30.36
C ALA A 410 17.85 1.80 31.62
N SER A 411 16.87 1.49 32.49
CA SER A 411 16.57 2.24 33.73
C SER A 411 17.00 1.55 35.02
N ALA A 412 17.59 0.36 34.96
CA ALA A 412 18.19 -0.29 36.11
C ALA A 412 19.52 0.38 36.52
N PRO A 413 19.67 0.87 37.77
CA PRO A 413 20.96 1.37 38.22
C PRO A 413 21.95 0.23 38.29
N ALA A 414 23.11 0.40 37.64
CA ALA A 414 24.25 -0.49 37.75
C ALA A 414 24.47 -0.86 39.22
N CYS A 415 24.26 -2.15 39.53
CA CYS A 415 24.40 -2.68 40.87
C CYS A 415 25.86 -2.48 41.32
N ARG A 416 26.06 -1.55 42.25
CA ARG A 416 27.24 -1.55 43.11
C ARG A 416 27.19 -2.80 43.99
N GLN A 417 28.02 -3.79 43.68
CA GLN A 417 28.55 -4.73 44.66
C GLN A 417 30.04 -4.88 44.36
N ASN A 418 30.90 -4.16 45.08
CA ASN A 418 31.42 -4.43 46.43
C ASN A 418 32.67 -5.29 46.37
N ASN A 419 33.78 -4.63 46.68
CA ASN A 419 34.98 -5.23 47.25
C ASN A 419 34.60 -6.19 48.39
N LEU A 420 35.11 -7.42 48.31
CA LEU A 420 35.82 -8.12 49.37
C LEU A 420 36.76 -9.15 48.74
#